data_AF-A0A061GYE7-F1
#
_entry.id   AF-A0A061GYE7-F1
#
_cell.length_a   1.000
_cell.length_b   1.000
_cell.length_c   1.000
_cell.angle_alpha   90.00
_cell.angle_beta   90.00
_cell.angle_gamma   90.00
#
_symmetry.space_group_name_H-M   'P 1'
#
loop_
_entity.id
_entity.type
_entity.pdbx_description
1 polymer ?
#
loop_
_entity_poly.entity_id
_entity_poly.type
_entity_poly.pdbx_seq_one_letter_code
_entity_poly.pdbx_strand_id
1 'polypeptide(L)'
;MPLEYDESELRQITRLKKELEAALGRNGSLEKENQELKQEVARLKAQISSLKAHDNERKSMLWKKLHNSIDNSNADASLQKSSDFLKVSEQRLEAENVYPRPSFQELAVRKERQSKVPKPPPRSNSFISPSPKEVSENKVTTPSVPPPPPPPLPSKLLAGSRSVRRVPEVVELYRSLTRKDTNMENKTNAAATPVLAFSRNMIGEIENRSTYVSAIKSDVEKQKEFINFLISEVQSAAFKDISDVEVFVKWLDQELSSLIDERAVLKHFPQWPERKADALREAAFSYRDLKNLEAEVSSFEVNPSVSFNSVLRRMQALQDRLEQSVNNTERIRDSTSKRYRDFQIPWGWMLDTGLIGQLKFSSLRLAREYMKRTTKELQSNESSQVNSLLLQGVRFAYRVHQVGTPFNLSTNLKYLHLFL
;
A
#
# COMPACT_ATOMS: atom_id res chain seq x y z
N MET A 1 -28.36 71.46 15.06
CA MET A 1 -26.99 71.10 14.62
C MET A 1 -27.08 69.79 13.84
N PRO A 2 -26.64 69.74 12.57
CA PRO A 2 -26.62 68.50 11.81
C PRO A 2 -25.31 68.24 11.00
N LEU A 3 -24.15 68.77 11.44
CA LEU A 3 -22.91 68.78 10.62
C LEU A 3 -21.84 67.73 10.98
N GLU A 4 -21.95 67.03 12.12
CA GLU A 4 -20.90 66.09 12.57
C GLU A 4 -21.00 64.69 11.94
N TYR A 5 -22.13 64.37 11.29
CA TYR A 5 -22.36 63.04 10.70
C TYR A 5 -21.57 62.85 9.40
N ASP A 6 -21.68 63.80 8.46
CA ASP A 6 -21.01 63.78 7.16
C ASP A 6 -19.49 63.60 7.27
N GLU A 7 -18.85 64.29 8.23
CA GLU A 7 -17.39 64.18 8.39
C GLU A 7 -16.96 62.80 8.93
N SER A 8 -17.80 62.17 9.75
CA SER A 8 -17.58 60.80 10.24
C SER A 8 -17.67 59.78 9.11
N GLU A 9 -18.70 59.89 8.26
CA GLU A 9 -18.85 59.02 7.08
C GLU A 9 -17.72 59.24 6.07
N LEU A 10 -17.32 60.48 5.79
CA LEU A 10 -16.21 60.79 4.89
C LEU A 10 -14.88 60.19 5.40
N ARG A 11 -14.63 60.25 6.71
CA ARG A 11 -13.47 59.61 7.35
C ARG A 11 -13.52 58.09 7.23
N GLN A 12 -14.71 57.46 7.34
CA GLN A 12 -14.87 56.02 7.21
C GLN A 12 -14.72 55.54 5.76
N ILE A 13 -15.31 56.25 4.79
CA ILE A 13 -15.12 56.00 3.35
C ILE A 13 -13.64 56.08 2.97
N THR A 14 -12.92 57.07 3.51
CA THR A 14 -11.47 57.24 3.28
C THR A 14 -10.65 56.08 3.84
N ARG A 15 -11.02 55.52 5.01
CA ARG A 15 -10.38 54.31 5.57
C ARG A 15 -10.62 53.09 4.68
N LEU A 16 -11.89 52.82 4.35
CA LEU A 16 -12.28 51.68 3.51
C LEU A 16 -11.63 51.72 2.13
N LYS A 17 -11.51 52.90 1.51
CA LYS A 17 -10.79 53.08 0.24
C LYS A 17 -9.31 52.69 0.36
N LYS A 18 -8.63 53.11 1.44
CA LYS A 18 -7.22 52.77 1.70
C LYS A 18 -7.02 51.28 2.00
N GLU A 19 -7.96 50.65 2.70
CA GLU A 19 -7.93 49.21 2.95
C GLU A 19 -8.14 48.39 1.68
N LEU A 20 -9.06 48.82 0.80
CA LEU A 20 -9.28 48.23 -0.53
C LEU A 20 -8.03 48.36 -1.41
N GLU A 21 -7.41 49.53 -1.48
CA GLU A 21 -6.17 49.76 -2.23
C GLU A 21 -5.02 48.87 -1.71
N ALA A 22 -4.87 48.78 -0.38
CA ALA A 22 -3.92 47.87 0.24
C ALA A 22 -4.26 46.38 0.05
N ALA A 23 -5.53 46.03 -0.17
CA ALA A 23 -5.94 44.66 -0.52
C ALA A 23 -5.63 44.32 -1.98
N LEU A 24 -5.91 45.23 -2.92
CA LEU A 24 -5.58 45.07 -4.34
C LEU A 24 -4.06 44.91 -4.55
N GLY A 25 -3.23 45.71 -3.86
CA GLY A 25 -1.77 45.56 -3.90
C GLY A 25 -1.28 44.20 -3.39
N ARG A 26 -1.89 43.67 -2.32
CA ARG A 26 -1.61 42.30 -1.83
C ARG A 26 -2.05 41.24 -2.85
N ASN A 27 -3.21 41.40 -3.48
CA ASN A 27 -3.73 40.45 -4.47
C ASN A 27 -2.82 40.36 -5.70
N GLY A 28 -2.37 41.50 -6.25
CA GLY A 28 -1.42 41.51 -7.36
C GLY A 28 -0.08 40.86 -7.02
N SER A 29 0.39 40.99 -5.77
CA SER A 29 1.60 40.29 -5.32
C SER A 29 1.40 38.77 -5.25
N LEU A 30 0.26 38.31 -4.72
CA LEU A 30 -0.11 36.89 -4.64
C LEU A 30 -0.38 36.27 -6.01
N GLU A 31 -0.89 37.06 -6.97
CA GLU A 31 -1.06 36.64 -8.36
C GLU A 31 0.30 36.44 -9.06
N LYS A 32 1.28 37.32 -8.82
CA LYS A 32 2.65 37.17 -9.32
C LYS A 32 3.34 35.94 -8.72
N GLU A 33 3.24 35.74 -7.41
CA GLU A 33 3.75 34.53 -6.74
C GLU A 33 3.10 33.25 -7.31
N ASN A 34 1.78 33.27 -7.55
CA ASN A 34 1.08 32.17 -8.21
C ASN A 34 1.57 31.89 -9.64
N GLN A 35 1.98 32.91 -10.40
CA GLN A 35 2.56 32.71 -11.73
C GLN A 35 3.95 32.09 -11.65
N GLU A 36 4.80 32.55 -10.72
CA GLU A 36 6.13 31.99 -10.47
C GLU A 36 6.05 30.53 -9.99
N LEU A 37 5.15 30.21 -9.05
CA LEU A 37 4.89 28.84 -8.61
C LEU A 37 4.36 27.94 -9.73
N LYS A 38 3.51 28.45 -10.64
CA LYS A 38 3.05 27.71 -11.83
C LYS A 38 4.19 27.40 -12.79
N GLN A 39 5.12 28.34 -13.00
CA GLN A 39 6.32 28.12 -13.82
C GLN A 39 7.25 27.08 -13.19
N GLU A 40 7.49 27.15 -11.88
CA GLU A 40 8.34 26.19 -11.17
C GLU A 40 7.71 24.78 -11.15
N VAL A 41 6.39 24.66 -10.97
CA VAL A 41 5.67 23.38 -11.11
C VAL A 41 5.80 22.81 -12.52
N ALA A 42 5.77 23.64 -13.57
CA ALA A 42 6.01 23.19 -14.94
C ALA A 42 7.47 22.72 -15.14
N ARG A 43 8.45 23.46 -14.61
CA ARG A 43 9.88 23.11 -14.63
C ARG A 43 10.16 21.77 -13.94
N LEU A 44 9.58 21.56 -12.76
CA LEU A 44 9.70 20.32 -11.99
C LEU A 44 9.01 19.14 -12.69
N LYS A 45 7.83 19.34 -13.30
CA LYS A 45 7.16 18.31 -14.12
C LYS A 45 8.02 17.89 -15.32
N ALA A 46 8.68 18.84 -16.01
CA ALA A 46 9.61 18.53 -17.09
C ALA A 46 10.85 17.74 -16.59
N GLN A 47 11.42 18.13 -15.44
CA GLN A 47 12.55 17.43 -14.83
C GLN A 47 12.20 16.00 -14.41
N ILE A 48 11.01 15.78 -13.82
CA ILE A 48 10.50 14.44 -13.47
C ILE A 48 10.30 13.58 -14.72
N SER A 49 9.72 14.14 -15.80
CA SER A 49 9.55 13.43 -17.08
C SER A 49 10.87 13.00 -17.70
N SER A 50 11.90 13.87 -17.67
CA SER A 50 13.25 13.55 -18.13
C SER A 50 13.90 12.43 -17.31
N LEU A 51 13.82 12.49 -15.98
CA LEU A 51 14.33 11.45 -15.08
C LEU A 51 13.61 10.10 -15.32
N LYS A 52 12.29 10.12 -15.53
CA LYS A 52 11.50 8.91 -15.84
C LYS A 52 11.88 8.30 -17.19
N ALA A 53 12.16 9.13 -18.20
CA ALA A 53 12.62 8.65 -19.51
C ALA A 53 13.99 7.95 -19.40
N HIS A 54 14.96 8.56 -18.71
CA HIS A 54 16.30 8.00 -18.49
C HIS A 54 16.29 6.74 -17.60
N ASP A 55 15.39 6.64 -16.61
CA ASP A 55 15.20 5.41 -15.83
C ASP A 55 14.59 4.27 -16.68
N ASN A 56 13.60 4.58 -17.53
CA ASN A 56 13.07 3.64 -18.51
C ASN A 56 14.14 3.18 -19.52
N GLU A 57 15.00 4.10 -19.98
CA GLU A 57 16.11 3.78 -20.89
C GLU A 57 17.14 2.86 -20.22
N ARG A 58 17.53 3.15 -18.97
CA ARG A 58 18.41 2.28 -18.17
C ARG A 58 17.81 0.89 -17.98
N LYS A 59 16.52 0.80 -17.67
CA LYS A 59 15.79 -0.48 -17.59
C LYS A 59 15.82 -1.21 -18.93
N SER A 60 15.56 -0.52 -20.04
CA SER A 60 15.64 -1.10 -21.39
C SER A 60 17.04 -1.62 -21.73
N MET A 61 18.11 -0.89 -21.39
CA MET A 61 19.49 -1.35 -21.54
C MET A 61 19.79 -2.59 -20.69
N LEU A 62 19.32 -2.63 -19.44
CA LEU A 62 19.50 -3.79 -18.56
C LEU A 62 18.74 -5.02 -19.06
N TRP A 63 17.48 -4.86 -19.52
CA TRP A 63 16.71 -5.96 -20.14
C TRP A 63 17.38 -6.50 -21.41
N LYS A 64 17.83 -5.61 -22.31
CA LYS A 64 18.61 -6.02 -23.51
C LYS A 64 19.90 -6.74 -23.13
N LYS A 65 20.63 -6.26 -22.12
CA LYS A 65 21.86 -6.90 -21.66
C LYS A 65 21.59 -8.27 -21.00
N LEU A 66 20.45 -8.44 -20.34
CA LEU A 66 20.03 -9.73 -19.79
C LEU A 66 19.71 -10.73 -20.90
N HIS A 67 18.91 -10.34 -21.90
CA HIS A 67 18.54 -11.21 -23.03
C HIS A 67 19.77 -11.61 -23.86
N ASN A 68 20.57 -10.64 -24.29
CA ASN A 68 21.80 -10.90 -25.04
C ASN A 68 22.83 -11.76 -24.25
N SER A 69 22.74 -11.82 -22.92
CA SER A 69 23.57 -12.70 -22.08
C SER A 69 23.02 -14.14 -21.96
N ILE A 70 21.76 -14.37 -22.33
CA ILE A 70 21.10 -15.68 -22.41
C ILE A 70 21.23 -16.22 -23.84
N ASP A 71 20.97 -15.40 -24.86
CA ASP A 71 21.05 -15.79 -26.27
C ASP A 71 22.46 -16.26 -26.68
N ASN A 72 23.52 -15.66 -26.09
CA ASN A 72 24.92 -16.08 -26.30
C ASN A 72 25.28 -17.46 -25.69
N SER A 73 24.34 -18.15 -25.03
CA SER A 73 24.57 -19.46 -24.39
C SER A 73 23.84 -20.64 -25.03
N ASN A 74 22.91 -20.41 -25.97
CA ASN A 74 22.21 -21.48 -26.70
C ASN A 74 22.10 -21.13 -28.18
N ALA A 75 23.01 -21.67 -28.99
CA ALA A 75 23.04 -21.50 -30.44
C ALA A 75 22.83 -22.83 -31.19
N ASP A 76 21.81 -23.59 -30.80
CA ASP A 76 21.26 -24.70 -31.58
C ASP A 76 19.77 -24.96 -31.21
N ALA A 77 19.07 -25.77 -32.01
CA ALA A 77 17.73 -26.32 -31.81
C ALA A 77 16.51 -25.37 -31.91
N SER A 78 16.14 -25.10 -33.17
CA SER A 78 14.75 -25.01 -33.70
C SER A 78 13.77 -23.92 -33.23
N LEU A 79 13.14 -23.32 -34.25
CA LEU A 79 11.84 -22.64 -34.19
C LEU A 79 10.74 -23.54 -33.59
N GLN A 80 9.75 -22.97 -32.88
CA GLN A 80 8.37 -22.74 -33.38
C GLN A 80 7.40 -22.26 -32.26
N LYS A 81 6.33 -21.52 -32.66
CA LYS A 81 5.04 -21.31 -31.96
C LYS A 81 4.85 -20.14 -30.95
N SER A 82 4.75 -18.94 -31.55
CA SER A 82 3.62 -17.97 -31.40
C SER A 82 3.14 -17.43 -30.04
N SER A 83 3.16 -16.09 -29.97
CA SER A 83 2.04 -15.18 -29.57
C SER A 83 1.30 -15.38 -28.25
N ASP A 84 1.46 -14.41 -27.32
CA ASP A 84 0.40 -13.42 -26.97
C ASP A 84 0.76 -12.61 -25.71
N PHE A 85 1.31 -11.38 -25.85
CA PHE A 85 1.40 -10.43 -24.72
C PHE A 85 1.53 -8.93 -25.07
N LEU A 86 0.65 -8.39 -25.93
CA LEU A 86 0.58 -6.93 -26.18
C LEU A 86 -0.87 -6.42 -26.29
N LYS A 87 -1.63 -6.42 -25.17
CA LYS A 87 -2.86 -5.62 -25.08
C LYS A 87 -3.34 -5.26 -23.66
N VAL A 88 -2.63 -4.34 -23.01
CA VAL A 88 -3.23 -3.46 -21.97
C VAL A 88 -2.97 -2.03 -22.40
N SER A 89 -3.97 -1.39 -23.01
CA SER A 89 -3.92 0.01 -23.43
C SER A 89 -4.03 0.95 -22.23
N GLU A 90 -3.50 2.16 -22.39
CA GLU A 90 -3.70 3.24 -21.41
C GLU A 90 -5.19 3.59 -21.29
N GLN A 91 -5.80 3.29 -20.14
CA GLN A 91 -7.07 3.89 -19.76
C GLN A 91 -7.23 3.91 -18.23
N ARG A 92 -6.72 4.95 -17.58
CA ARG A 92 -7.21 5.36 -16.25
C ARG A 92 -7.54 6.84 -16.26
N LEU A 93 -8.83 7.11 -16.09
CA LEU A 93 -9.44 8.43 -16.07
C LEU A 93 -8.84 9.31 -14.98
N GLU A 94 -8.97 10.63 -15.17
CA GLU A 94 -8.84 11.60 -14.10
C GLU A 94 -9.84 11.25 -12.98
N ALA A 95 -9.32 11.10 -11.77
CA ALA A 95 -10.12 10.86 -10.57
C ALA A 95 -9.55 11.75 -9.47
N GLU A 96 -10.11 12.95 -9.37
CA GLU A 96 -9.88 13.89 -8.28
C GLU A 96 -10.13 13.19 -6.94
N ASN A 97 -9.11 13.15 -6.07
CA ASN A 97 -9.23 12.50 -4.76
C ASN A 97 -8.35 13.22 -3.74
N VAL A 98 -8.96 14.20 -3.07
CA VAL A 98 -8.30 15.08 -2.10
C VAL A 98 -8.12 14.34 -0.78
N TYR A 99 -6.91 13.86 -0.51
CA TYR A 99 -6.49 13.43 0.82
C TYR A 99 -5.80 14.60 1.55
N PRO A 100 -6.32 15.09 2.69
CA PRO A 100 -5.64 16.09 3.49
C PRO A 100 -4.31 15.57 4.02
N ARG A 101 -3.20 16.20 3.59
CA ARG A 101 -1.88 15.99 4.17
C ARG A 101 -1.86 16.66 5.54
N PRO A 102 -1.64 15.94 6.67
CA PRO A 102 -1.60 16.57 7.99
C PRO A 102 -0.45 17.60 8.07
N SER A 103 -0.75 18.75 8.67
CA SER A 103 0.23 19.83 8.85
C SER A 103 1.21 19.50 9.98
N PHE A 104 2.48 19.87 9.81
CA PHE A 104 3.54 19.67 10.81
C PHE A 104 3.36 20.49 12.11
N GLN A 105 2.30 21.29 12.23
CA GLN A 105 2.01 22.11 13.41
C GLN A 105 1.19 21.40 14.50
N GLU A 106 0.53 20.27 14.21
CA GLU A 106 -0.29 19.55 15.21
C GLU A 106 0.54 18.69 16.20
N LEU A 107 1.86 18.65 16.03
CA LEU A 107 2.78 17.92 16.93
C LEU A 107 3.08 18.65 18.25
N ALA A 108 2.74 19.94 18.37
CA ALA A 108 3.13 20.77 19.51
C ALA A 108 2.23 20.64 20.77
N VAL A 109 1.03 20.04 20.65
CA VAL A 109 0.01 20.02 21.73
C VAL A 109 -0.40 18.59 22.10
N ARG A 110 0.58 17.70 22.31
CA ARG A 110 0.37 16.42 23.01
C ARG A 110 1.18 16.37 24.31
N LYS A 111 0.82 17.28 25.23
CA LYS A 111 1.37 17.32 26.59
C LYS A 111 1.15 15.97 27.30
N GLU A 112 2.07 15.67 28.21
CA GLU A 112 2.27 14.38 28.91
C GLU A 112 1.00 13.53 29.11
N ARG A 113 1.08 12.27 28.67
CA ARG A 113 0.18 11.20 29.13
C ARG A 113 1.03 10.11 29.75
N GLN A 114 0.69 9.76 30.99
CA GLN A 114 1.43 8.81 31.82
C GLN A 114 1.40 7.39 31.24
N SER A 115 2.30 6.53 31.74
CA SER A 115 2.37 5.11 31.43
C SER A 115 1.00 4.43 31.59
N LYS A 116 0.41 4.01 30.46
CA LYS A 116 -0.76 3.13 30.47
C LYS A 116 -0.32 1.73 30.87
N VAL A 117 -0.97 1.18 31.90
CA VAL A 117 -1.02 -0.28 32.10
C VAL A 117 -1.76 -0.90 30.90
N PRO A 118 -1.27 -1.98 30.27
CA PRO A 118 -1.95 -2.61 29.15
C PRO A 118 -3.35 -3.08 29.56
N LYS A 119 -4.36 -2.83 28.71
CA LYS A 119 -5.67 -3.47 28.88
C LYS A 119 -5.69 -4.76 28.06
N PRO A 120 -6.03 -5.92 28.66
CA PRO A 120 -6.14 -7.16 27.89
C PRO A 120 -7.26 -7.04 26.83
N PRO A 121 -7.17 -7.79 25.72
CA PRO A 121 -8.24 -7.84 24.74
C PRO A 121 -9.54 -8.38 25.37
N PRO A 122 -10.71 -8.02 24.81
CA PRO A 122 -11.99 -8.52 25.31
C PRO A 122 -12.08 -10.05 25.14
N ARG A 123 -11.94 -10.79 26.25
CA ARG A 123 -11.91 -12.25 26.24
C ARG A 123 -13.32 -12.84 26.06
N SER A 124 -13.48 -13.65 25.01
CA SER A 124 -14.59 -14.59 24.88
C SER A 124 -14.36 -15.80 25.80
N ASN A 125 -15.43 -16.31 26.43
CA ASN A 125 -15.29 -17.40 27.42
C ASN A 125 -14.90 -18.73 26.75
N SER A 126 -13.78 -19.31 27.18
CA SER A 126 -13.44 -20.73 26.99
C SER A 126 -12.52 -21.20 28.12
N PHE A 127 -12.80 -22.39 28.65
CA PHE A 127 -12.18 -22.92 29.87
C PHE A 127 -10.79 -23.52 29.59
N ILE A 128 -9.94 -23.55 30.63
CA ILE A 128 -8.63 -24.21 30.63
C ILE A 128 -8.63 -25.35 31.66
N SER A 129 -8.03 -26.48 31.32
CA SER A 129 -7.60 -27.53 32.27
C SER A 129 -6.24 -28.11 31.82
N PRO A 130 -5.35 -28.59 32.71
CA PRO A 130 -3.90 -28.58 32.44
C PRO A 130 -3.13 -29.92 32.65
N SER A 131 -1.79 -29.86 32.44
CA SER A 131 -0.75 -30.83 32.88
C SER A 131 -0.47 -32.03 31.94
N PRO A 132 0.71 -32.72 31.99
CA PRO A 132 1.95 -32.46 32.74
C PRO A 132 3.22 -32.19 31.87
N LYS A 133 4.42 -32.29 32.47
CA LYS A 133 5.77 -31.95 31.93
C LYS A 133 6.67 -33.19 31.76
N GLU A 134 7.81 -33.03 31.08
CA GLU A 134 9.03 -33.85 31.30
C GLU A 134 10.32 -33.00 31.23
N VAL A 135 11.50 -33.52 31.63
CA VAL A 135 12.66 -32.73 32.14
C VAL A 135 14.05 -33.37 31.83
N SER A 136 15.15 -32.58 31.87
CA SER A 136 16.60 -32.95 31.84
C SER A 136 17.21 -33.20 30.42
N GLU A 137 18.52 -33.08 30.09
CA GLU A 137 19.76 -32.49 30.67
C GLU A 137 20.90 -32.51 29.57
N ASN A 138 22.13 -31.92 29.59
CA ASN A 138 22.87 -30.93 30.40
C ASN A 138 24.14 -30.41 29.63
N LYS A 139 24.93 -29.51 30.26
CA LYS A 139 26.41 -29.32 30.21
C LYS A 139 27.17 -28.67 29.01
N VAL A 140 27.62 -27.43 29.26
CA VAL A 140 29.06 -27.00 29.40
C VAL A 140 29.98 -26.75 28.17
N THR A 141 30.10 -25.45 27.82
CA THR A 141 31.34 -24.60 27.94
C THR A 141 32.47 -24.58 26.86
N THR A 142 32.47 -23.49 26.06
CA THR A 142 33.64 -22.74 25.48
C THR A 142 34.38 -23.32 24.24
N PRO A 143 35.39 -22.64 23.63
CA PRO A 143 35.12 -21.75 22.49
C PRO A 143 36.00 -22.01 21.25
N SER A 144 35.73 -21.32 20.12
CA SER A 144 36.58 -21.37 18.92
C SER A 144 36.77 -20.00 18.25
N VAL A 145 37.88 -19.86 17.52
CA VAL A 145 38.47 -18.61 16.99
C VAL A 145 38.02 -18.35 15.54
N PRO A 146 37.84 -17.09 15.09
CA PRO A 146 37.49 -16.78 13.70
C PRO A 146 38.57 -17.20 12.68
N PRO A 147 38.20 -17.50 11.42
CA PRO A 147 39.13 -17.96 10.39
C PRO A 147 40.04 -16.83 9.84
N PRO A 148 41.26 -17.17 9.35
CA PRO A 148 42.20 -16.20 8.79
C PRO A 148 41.84 -15.76 7.35
N PRO A 149 42.35 -14.59 6.90
CA PRO A 149 42.10 -14.08 5.55
C PRO A 149 42.92 -14.81 4.45
N PRO A 150 42.42 -14.86 3.20
CA PRO A 150 43.10 -15.53 2.09
C PRO A 150 44.25 -14.71 1.48
N PRO A 151 45.32 -15.37 0.96
CA PRO A 151 46.45 -14.71 0.30
C PRO A 151 46.16 -14.31 -1.17
N PRO A 152 46.91 -13.36 -1.75
CA PRO A 152 46.73 -12.90 -3.13
C PRO A 152 47.36 -13.82 -4.18
N LEU A 153 46.76 -13.89 -5.37
CA LEU A 153 47.30 -14.63 -6.53
C LEU A 153 48.24 -13.77 -7.39
N PRO A 154 49.25 -14.37 -8.06
CA PRO A 154 50.24 -13.65 -8.86
C PRO A 154 49.80 -13.35 -10.30
N SER A 155 50.25 -12.21 -10.84
CA SER A 155 50.11 -11.83 -12.24
C SER A 155 51.20 -12.43 -13.14
N LYS A 156 50.87 -12.82 -14.39
CA LYS A 156 51.74 -12.69 -15.59
C LYS A 156 51.08 -13.19 -16.90
N LEU A 157 51.53 -12.61 -18.02
CA LEU A 157 51.35 -12.99 -19.44
C LEU A 157 49.92 -12.84 -20.05
N LEU A 158 49.75 -12.59 -21.35
CA LEU A 158 50.40 -11.63 -22.29
C LEU A 158 49.55 -11.48 -23.58
N ALA A 159 49.97 -10.56 -24.47
CA ALA A 159 49.53 -10.36 -25.87
C ALA A 159 48.17 -9.66 -26.12
N GLY A 160 48.12 -8.89 -27.22
CA GLY A 160 46.99 -8.05 -27.65
C GLY A 160 47.46 -6.74 -28.29
N SER A 161 47.56 -6.68 -29.62
CA SER A 161 48.24 -5.61 -30.34
C SER A 161 47.36 -4.38 -30.64
N ARG A 162 47.87 -3.18 -30.31
CA ARG A 162 47.91 -1.96 -31.15
C ARG A 162 48.51 -0.78 -30.38
N SER A 163 49.26 0.07 -31.05
CA SER A 163 50.08 1.13 -30.45
C SER A 163 49.32 2.44 -30.25
N VAL A 164 48.93 2.74 -29.00
CA VAL A 164 48.73 4.12 -28.53
C VAL A 164 49.50 4.27 -27.23
N ARG A 165 50.63 5.00 -27.26
CA ARG A 165 51.44 5.27 -26.07
C ARG A 165 50.70 6.29 -25.20
N ARG A 166 49.99 5.83 -24.17
CA ARG A 166 49.33 6.73 -23.21
C ARG A 166 50.39 7.62 -22.56
N VAL A 167 50.23 8.93 -22.74
CA VAL A 167 51.12 9.96 -22.19
C VAL A 167 51.07 9.89 -20.65
N PRO A 168 52.18 9.58 -19.96
CA PRO A 168 52.19 9.48 -18.50
C PRO A 168 51.66 10.74 -17.82
N GLU A 169 52.08 11.92 -18.28
CA GLU A 169 51.66 13.22 -17.72
C GLU A 169 50.13 13.39 -17.72
N VAL A 170 49.41 12.87 -18.71
CA VAL A 170 47.93 12.97 -18.77
C VAL A 170 47.28 12.00 -17.77
N VAL A 171 47.89 10.83 -17.53
CA VAL A 171 47.43 9.86 -16.53
C VAL A 171 47.72 10.37 -15.11
N GLU A 172 48.84 11.06 -14.92
CA GLU A 172 49.19 11.71 -13.64
C GLU A 172 48.34 12.95 -13.39
N LEU A 173 48.13 13.82 -14.38
CA LEU A 173 47.21 14.96 -14.29
C LEU A 173 45.79 14.51 -13.95
N TYR A 174 45.28 13.46 -14.61
CA TYR A 174 44.00 12.85 -14.27
C TYR A 174 43.98 12.28 -12.83
N ARG A 175 45.06 11.62 -12.39
CA ARG A 175 45.17 11.12 -11.01
C ARG A 175 45.25 12.25 -9.98
N SER A 176 45.94 13.35 -10.26
CA SER A 176 46.01 14.52 -9.38
C SER A 176 44.67 15.26 -9.29
N LEU A 177 43.94 15.39 -10.41
CA LEU A 177 42.60 16.00 -10.43
C LEU A 177 41.52 15.11 -9.79
N THR A 178 41.71 13.79 -9.74
CA THR A 178 40.74 12.85 -9.14
C THR A 178 41.08 12.42 -7.71
N ARG A 179 42.34 12.55 -7.28
CA ARG A 179 42.78 12.26 -5.89
C ARG A 179 42.71 13.51 -5.03
N LYS A 180 41.49 13.88 -4.64
CA LYS A 180 41.27 14.95 -3.67
C LYS A 180 41.77 14.55 -2.28
N ASP A 181 42.91 15.13 -1.90
CA ASP A 181 43.39 15.40 -0.54
C ASP A 181 43.24 14.29 0.51
N THR A 182 44.29 13.46 0.63
CA THR A 182 44.48 12.56 1.80
C THR A 182 45.83 12.82 2.50
N ASN A 183 46.31 14.07 2.51
CA ASN A 183 47.46 14.49 3.30
C ASN A 183 47.25 15.91 3.86
N MET A 184 46.83 15.97 5.12
CA MET A 184 46.76 17.19 5.94
C MET A 184 47.23 16.84 7.35
N GLU A 185 48.46 16.35 7.47
CA GLU A 185 49.10 16.18 8.78
C GLU A 185 49.81 17.48 9.21
N ASN A 186 49.27 18.09 10.27
CA ASN A 186 49.95 19.03 11.17
C ASN A 186 50.77 20.21 10.57
N LYS A 187 50.10 21.34 10.30
CA LYS A 187 50.65 22.66 10.71
C LYS A 187 49.61 23.77 10.80
N THR A 188 49.91 24.74 11.67
CA THR A 188 49.01 25.81 12.15
C THR A 188 49.01 27.03 11.23
N ASN A 189 47.83 27.59 10.92
CA ASN A 189 47.42 28.98 11.24
C ASN A 189 46.32 29.58 10.34
N ALA A 190 45.51 30.46 10.96
CA ALA A 190 44.84 31.65 10.42
C ALA A 190 43.65 31.56 9.42
N ALA A 191 42.67 32.42 9.69
CA ALA A 191 41.77 33.13 8.75
C ALA A 191 40.75 32.34 7.89
N ALA A 192 39.61 32.03 8.52
CA ALA A 192 38.26 32.32 8.03
C ALA A 192 37.88 32.01 6.55
N THR A 193 37.31 30.82 6.32
CA THR A 193 36.12 30.66 5.47
C THR A 193 35.30 29.49 6.01
N PRO A 194 33.98 29.63 6.27
CA PRO A 194 33.13 28.53 6.71
C PRO A 194 32.77 27.62 5.52
N VAL A 195 33.74 26.88 5.01
CA VAL A 195 33.50 25.81 4.03
C VAL A 195 32.61 24.77 4.70
N LEU A 196 31.35 24.68 4.25
CA LEU A 196 30.32 23.84 4.86
C LEU A 196 30.82 22.42 5.06
N ALA A 197 30.88 21.99 6.32
CA ALA A 197 31.39 20.69 6.71
C ALA A 197 30.40 19.58 6.35
N PHE A 198 30.36 19.22 5.07
CA PHE A 198 29.82 17.95 4.58
C PHE A 198 30.72 16.81 5.05
N SER A 199 30.73 16.58 6.37
CA SER A 199 31.45 15.48 6.99
C SER A 199 30.87 14.17 6.46
N ARG A 200 31.70 13.14 6.36
CA ARG A 200 31.28 11.80 5.91
C ARG A 200 30.22 11.16 6.82
N ASN A 201 30.04 11.73 8.02
CA ASN A 201 29.05 11.33 9.02
C ASN A 201 27.81 12.24 9.06
N MET A 202 27.68 13.27 8.21
CA MET A 202 26.59 14.25 8.31
C MET A 202 25.19 13.59 8.28
N ILE A 203 25.01 12.52 7.50
CA ILE A 203 23.77 11.72 7.49
C ILE A 203 23.55 11.07 8.86
N GLY A 204 24.53 10.33 9.39
CA GLY A 204 24.43 9.67 10.69
C GLY A 204 24.32 10.64 11.88
N GLU A 205 24.88 11.85 11.76
CA GLU A 205 24.69 12.93 12.73
C GLU A 205 23.27 13.53 12.66
N ILE A 206 22.72 13.74 11.47
CA ILE A 206 21.32 14.17 11.28
C ILE A 206 20.35 13.09 11.76
N GLU A 207 20.63 11.81 11.49
CA GLU A 207 19.84 10.67 11.97
C GLU A 207 19.89 10.55 13.49
N ASN A 208 21.07 10.64 14.14
CA ASN A 208 21.15 10.58 15.60
C ASN A 208 20.63 11.85 16.30
N ARG A 209 20.73 13.03 15.69
CA ARG A 209 20.16 14.29 16.23
C ARG A 209 18.69 14.52 15.86
N SER A 210 18.12 13.71 14.97
CA SER A 210 16.72 13.81 14.59
C SER A 210 15.81 13.56 15.79
N THR A 211 14.92 14.51 16.06
CA THR A 211 13.88 14.40 17.10
C THR A 211 13.05 13.14 16.91
N TYR A 212 12.76 12.77 15.66
CA TYR A 212 11.99 11.57 15.30
C TYR A 212 12.72 10.27 15.69
N VAL A 213 14.00 10.13 15.33
CA VAL A 213 14.81 8.94 15.67
C VAL A 213 15.07 8.86 17.18
N SER A 214 15.29 10.01 17.83
CA SER A 214 15.42 10.11 19.28
C SER A 214 14.12 9.71 20.00
N ALA A 215 12.96 10.09 19.46
CA ALA A 215 11.66 9.75 20.01
C ALA A 215 11.33 8.26 19.82
N ILE A 216 11.64 7.66 18.65
CA ILE A 216 11.54 6.20 18.45
C ILE A 216 12.39 5.45 19.48
N LYS A 217 13.65 5.84 19.70
CA LYS A 217 14.51 5.24 20.73
C LYS A 217 13.91 5.38 22.14
N SER A 218 13.27 6.52 22.42
CA SER A 218 12.58 6.74 23.70
C SER A 218 11.34 5.85 23.87
N ASP A 219 10.56 5.64 22.81
CA ASP A 219 9.41 4.73 22.79
C ASP A 219 9.85 3.26 22.94
N VAL A 220 10.90 2.84 22.24
CA VAL A 220 11.46 1.48 22.33
C VAL A 220 11.85 1.13 23.76
N GLU A 221 12.48 2.04 24.51
CA GLU A 221 12.82 1.76 25.91
C GLU A 221 11.61 1.90 26.86
N LYS A 222 10.80 2.96 26.72
CA LYS A 222 9.65 3.21 27.63
C LYS A 222 8.50 2.23 27.46
N GLN A 223 8.21 1.80 26.24
CA GLN A 223 7.07 0.93 25.92
C GLN A 223 7.48 -0.56 25.83
N LYS A 224 8.72 -0.90 26.19
CA LYS A 224 9.30 -2.25 26.12
C LYS A 224 8.45 -3.35 26.77
N GLU A 225 7.94 -3.11 27.98
CA GLU A 225 7.07 -4.05 28.69
C GLU A 225 5.71 -4.22 28.02
N PHE A 226 5.15 -3.11 27.52
CA PHE A 226 3.91 -3.09 26.74
C PHE A 226 4.05 -3.85 25.41
N ILE A 227 5.15 -3.67 24.68
CA ILE A 227 5.42 -4.44 23.46
C ILE A 227 5.65 -5.92 23.78
N ASN A 228 6.35 -6.27 24.85
CA ASN A 228 6.50 -7.68 25.28
C ASN A 228 5.16 -8.32 25.67
N PHE A 229 4.23 -7.55 26.25
CA PHE A 229 2.85 -7.97 26.48
C PHE A 229 2.10 -8.19 25.15
N LEU A 230 2.13 -7.24 24.21
CA LEU A 230 1.52 -7.40 22.89
C LEU A 230 2.10 -8.58 22.10
N ILE A 231 3.41 -8.82 22.19
CA ILE A 231 4.08 -10.00 21.62
C ILE A 231 3.47 -11.28 22.20
N SER A 232 3.32 -11.35 23.51
CA SER A 232 2.76 -12.51 24.20
C SER A 232 1.29 -12.75 23.81
N GLU A 233 0.48 -11.69 23.73
CA GLU A 233 -0.93 -11.79 23.34
C GLU A 233 -1.08 -12.18 21.84
N VAL A 234 -0.29 -11.60 20.93
CA VAL A 234 -0.32 -11.99 19.50
C VAL A 234 0.23 -13.40 19.28
N GLN A 235 1.28 -13.83 20.01
CA GLN A 235 1.80 -15.19 19.92
C GLN A 235 0.77 -16.22 20.42
N SER A 236 0.10 -15.95 21.54
CA SER A 236 -0.94 -16.83 22.12
C SER A 236 -2.32 -16.73 21.44
N ALA A 237 -2.60 -15.67 20.68
CA ALA A 237 -3.87 -15.46 20.00
C ALA A 237 -4.28 -16.64 19.10
N ALA A 238 -5.39 -17.30 19.43
CA ALA A 238 -5.94 -18.43 18.71
C ALA A 238 -7.47 -18.29 18.69
N PHE A 239 -8.07 -18.27 17.49
CA PHE A 239 -9.48 -17.90 17.33
C PHE A 239 -10.30 -19.04 16.71
N LYS A 240 -11.60 -19.06 17.03
CA LYS A 240 -12.57 -20.02 16.47
C LYS A 240 -13.41 -19.37 15.38
N ASP A 241 -13.87 -18.14 15.57
CA ASP A 241 -14.52 -17.34 14.55
C ASP A 241 -13.65 -16.18 14.07
N ILE A 242 -13.88 -15.75 12.82
CA ILE A 242 -13.20 -14.63 12.19
C ILE A 242 -13.68 -13.25 12.72
N SER A 243 -14.87 -13.16 13.32
CA SER A 243 -15.32 -11.93 14.01
C SER A 243 -14.49 -11.64 15.26
N ASP A 244 -14.02 -12.68 15.97
CA ASP A 244 -13.08 -12.50 17.09
C ASP A 244 -11.76 -11.90 16.61
N VAL A 245 -11.28 -12.32 15.42
CA VAL A 245 -10.08 -11.76 14.77
C VAL A 245 -10.30 -10.29 14.40
N GLU A 246 -11.47 -9.91 13.88
CA GLU A 246 -11.79 -8.50 13.60
C GLU A 246 -11.67 -7.62 14.85
N VAL A 247 -12.19 -8.11 15.99
CA VAL A 247 -12.16 -7.41 17.28
C VAL A 247 -10.74 -7.36 17.84
N PHE A 248 -9.98 -8.46 17.76
CA PHE A 248 -8.60 -8.52 18.20
C PHE A 248 -7.68 -7.60 17.39
N VAL A 249 -7.78 -7.61 16.05
CA VAL A 249 -7.00 -6.71 15.19
C VAL A 249 -7.35 -5.25 15.48
N LYS A 250 -8.63 -4.92 15.64
CA LYS A 250 -9.06 -3.56 16.02
C LYS A 250 -8.50 -3.12 17.38
N TRP A 251 -8.39 -4.03 18.35
CA TRP A 251 -7.72 -3.77 19.63
C TRP A 251 -6.21 -3.60 19.45
N LEU A 252 -5.56 -4.49 18.70
CA LEU A 252 -4.11 -4.48 18.47
C LEU A 252 -3.65 -3.19 17.77
N ASP A 253 -4.35 -2.78 16.71
CA ASP A 253 -4.08 -1.53 15.99
C ASP A 253 -4.37 -0.30 16.88
N GLN A 254 -5.38 -0.38 17.76
CA GLN A 254 -5.70 0.69 18.71
C GLN A 254 -4.65 0.83 19.81
N GLU A 255 -4.08 -0.28 20.30
CA GLU A 255 -2.96 -0.23 21.26
C GLU A 255 -1.67 0.22 20.56
N LEU A 256 -1.31 -0.33 19.40
CA LEU A 256 -0.12 0.08 18.63
C LEU A 256 -0.17 1.55 18.15
N SER A 257 -1.35 2.17 18.05
CA SER A 257 -1.49 3.62 17.82
C SER A 257 -1.00 4.52 18.99
N SER A 258 -0.51 3.94 20.09
CA SER A 258 0.27 4.68 21.12
C SER A 258 1.69 5.02 20.67
N LEU A 259 2.21 4.33 19.66
CA LEU A 259 3.58 4.46 19.17
C LEU A 259 3.73 5.64 18.21
N ILE A 260 4.91 6.27 18.22
CA ILE A 260 5.23 7.37 17.30
C ILE A 260 5.38 6.89 15.85
N ASP A 261 5.94 5.70 15.64
CA ASP A 261 5.88 4.94 14.38
C ASP A 261 5.91 3.45 14.73
N GLU A 262 4.81 2.74 14.43
CA GLU A 262 4.66 1.32 14.71
C GLU A 262 5.82 0.50 14.12
N ARG A 263 6.12 0.70 12.83
CA ARG A 263 7.09 -0.13 12.10
C ARG A 263 8.53 0.16 12.52
N ALA A 264 8.84 1.43 12.79
CA ALA A 264 10.17 1.82 13.26
C ALA A 264 10.41 1.37 14.71
N VAL A 265 9.42 1.42 15.59
CA VAL A 265 9.53 0.91 16.97
C VAL A 265 9.63 -0.62 16.96
N LEU A 266 8.65 -1.32 16.37
CA LEU A 266 8.58 -2.79 16.39
C LEU A 266 9.80 -3.48 15.76
N LYS A 267 10.46 -2.84 14.78
CA LYS A 267 11.73 -3.33 14.20
C LYS A 267 12.85 -3.55 15.24
N HIS A 268 12.81 -2.87 16.39
CA HIS A 268 13.78 -3.06 17.48
C HIS A 268 13.47 -4.30 18.37
N PHE A 269 12.34 -4.96 18.16
CA PHE A 269 11.88 -6.12 18.94
C PHE A 269 11.94 -7.39 18.07
N PRO A 270 13.06 -8.15 18.07
CA PRO A 270 13.23 -9.32 17.20
C PRO A 270 12.29 -10.50 17.52
N GLN A 271 11.57 -10.43 18.65
CA GLN A 271 10.51 -11.39 19.02
C GLN A 271 9.11 -10.98 18.52
N TRP A 272 8.98 -9.84 17.83
CA TRP A 272 7.71 -9.41 17.25
C TRP A 272 7.21 -10.44 16.22
N PRO A 273 6.01 -11.02 16.39
CA PRO A 273 5.49 -12.06 15.50
C PRO A 273 4.90 -11.44 14.22
N GLU A 274 5.70 -10.67 13.48
CA GLU A 274 5.32 -9.85 12.31
C GLU A 274 4.42 -10.61 11.34
N ARG A 275 4.85 -11.81 10.91
CA ARG A 275 4.10 -12.67 9.97
C ARG A 275 2.71 -13.07 10.47
N LYS A 276 2.53 -13.20 11.80
CA LYS A 276 1.24 -13.55 12.41
C LYS A 276 0.36 -12.31 12.58
N ALA A 277 0.92 -11.19 13.02
CA ALA A 277 0.22 -9.91 13.09
C ALA A 277 -0.31 -9.47 11.71
N ASP A 278 0.53 -9.56 10.68
CA ASP A 278 0.14 -9.25 9.30
C ASP A 278 -0.88 -10.25 8.75
N ALA A 279 -0.76 -11.56 9.05
CA ALA A 279 -1.77 -12.54 8.64
C ALA A 279 -3.13 -12.35 9.33
N LEU A 280 -3.16 -11.93 10.60
CA LEU A 280 -4.39 -11.57 11.32
C LEU A 280 -5.04 -10.33 10.68
N ARG A 281 -4.23 -9.31 10.35
CA ARG A 281 -4.68 -8.09 9.64
C ARG A 281 -5.20 -8.38 8.23
N GLU A 282 -4.49 -9.22 7.46
CA GLU A 282 -4.92 -9.70 6.13
C GLU A 282 -6.26 -10.42 6.23
N ALA A 283 -6.41 -11.34 7.18
CA ALA A 283 -7.66 -12.08 7.40
C ALA A 283 -8.82 -11.18 7.78
N ALA A 284 -8.63 -10.29 8.76
CA ALA A 284 -9.67 -9.35 9.22
C ALA A 284 -10.09 -8.37 8.11
N PHE A 285 -9.13 -7.86 7.32
CA PHE A 285 -9.42 -6.97 6.20
C PHE A 285 -10.19 -7.69 5.09
N SER A 286 -9.70 -8.85 4.61
CA SER A 286 -10.35 -9.59 3.52
C SER A 286 -11.75 -10.08 3.89
N TYR A 287 -11.95 -10.56 5.11
CA TYR A 287 -13.27 -10.94 5.59
C TYR A 287 -14.23 -9.74 5.66
N ARG A 288 -13.77 -8.59 6.18
CA ARG A 288 -14.56 -7.36 6.25
C ARG A 288 -14.94 -6.82 4.88
N ASP A 289 -14.02 -6.82 3.92
CA ASP A 289 -14.29 -6.36 2.55
C ASP A 289 -15.36 -7.22 1.86
N LEU A 290 -15.22 -8.55 1.93
CA LEU A 290 -16.22 -9.50 1.43
C LEU A 290 -17.58 -9.34 2.13
N LYS A 291 -17.59 -9.12 3.46
CA LYS A 291 -18.80 -8.94 4.28
C LYS A 291 -19.52 -7.62 3.98
N ASN A 292 -18.77 -6.55 3.71
CA ASN A 292 -19.31 -5.28 3.26
C ASN A 292 -19.89 -5.39 1.84
N LEU A 293 -19.21 -6.08 0.93
CA LEU A 293 -19.71 -6.34 -0.44
C LEU A 293 -20.96 -7.23 -0.43
N GLU A 294 -21.01 -8.23 0.45
CA GLU A 294 -22.20 -9.05 0.68
C GLU A 294 -23.38 -8.17 1.16
N ALA A 295 -23.16 -7.32 2.16
CA ALA A 295 -24.16 -6.40 2.68
C ALA A 295 -24.62 -5.36 1.63
N GLU A 296 -23.73 -4.89 0.76
CA GLU A 296 -24.05 -3.98 -0.36
C GLU A 296 -24.95 -4.67 -1.40
N VAL A 297 -24.70 -5.94 -1.73
CA VAL A 297 -25.54 -6.74 -2.63
C VAL A 297 -26.81 -7.26 -1.95
N SER A 298 -26.81 -7.39 -0.62
CA SER A 298 -27.99 -7.76 0.20
C SER A 298 -28.94 -6.61 0.49
N SER A 299 -28.45 -5.37 0.51
CA SER A 299 -29.27 -4.15 0.65
C SER A 299 -29.63 -3.48 -0.69
N PHE A 300 -29.30 -4.10 -1.83
CA PHE A 300 -29.58 -3.53 -3.15
C PHE A 300 -31.08 -3.60 -3.52
N GLU A 301 -31.83 -2.56 -3.18
CA GLU A 301 -33.24 -2.44 -3.55
C GLU A 301 -33.47 -1.77 -4.91
N VAL A 302 -34.34 -2.39 -5.71
CA VAL A 302 -34.73 -1.94 -7.06
C VAL A 302 -35.73 -0.78 -6.98
N ASN A 303 -35.20 0.40 -6.68
CA ASN A 303 -35.95 1.65 -6.56
C ASN A 303 -36.72 1.99 -7.86
N PRO A 304 -38.07 2.01 -7.86
CA PRO A 304 -38.86 2.22 -9.08
C PRO A 304 -38.70 3.61 -9.74
N SER A 305 -38.24 4.60 -8.97
CA SER A 305 -37.99 5.98 -9.41
C SER A 305 -36.69 6.15 -10.21
N VAL A 306 -35.81 5.14 -10.23
CA VAL A 306 -34.52 5.20 -10.93
C VAL A 306 -34.68 4.63 -12.35
N SER A 307 -34.12 5.33 -13.34
CA SER A 307 -34.20 4.89 -14.74
C SER A 307 -33.62 3.48 -14.93
N PHE A 308 -34.33 2.66 -15.71
CA PHE A 308 -34.04 1.24 -15.92
C PHE A 308 -32.57 0.97 -16.30
N ASN A 309 -32.04 1.69 -17.29
CA ASN A 309 -30.64 1.60 -17.73
C ASN A 309 -29.60 2.12 -16.71
N SER A 310 -30.02 2.80 -15.64
CA SER A 310 -29.16 3.14 -14.49
C SER A 310 -29.14 2.00 -13.47
N VAL A 311 -30.31 1.42 -13.17
CA VAL A 311 -30.42 0.23 -12.31
C VAL A 311 -29.64 -0.96 -12.86
N LEU A 312 -29.82 -1.30 -14.14
CA LEU A 312 -29.12 -2.44 -14.75
C LEU A 312 -27.59 -2.27 -14.72
N ARG A 313 -27.07 -1.06 -14.97
CA ARG A 313 -25.62 -0.78 -14.88
C ARG A 313 -25.08 -0.90 -13.46
N ARG A 314 -25.87 -0.53 -12.44
CA ARG A 314 -25.51 -0.75 -11.03
C ARG A 314 -25.48 -2.25 -10.68
N MET A 315 -26.49 -3.02 -11.13
CA MET A 315 -26.51 -4.49 -10.96
C MET A 315 -25.30 -5.14 -11.65
N GLN A 316 -24.93 -4.70 -12.86
CA GLN A 316 -23.76 -5.19 -13.58
C GLN A 316 -22.45 -4.89 -12.82
N ALA A 317 -22.24 -3.64 -12.39
CA ALA A 317 -21.03 -3.27 -11.64
C ALA A 317 -20.90 -3.97 -10.27
N LEU A 318 -22.02 -4.27 -9.60
CA LEU A 318 -22.04 -5.10 -8.40
C LEU A 318 -21.65 -6.55 -8.71
N GLN A 319 -22.18 -7.12 -9.79
CA GLN A 319 -21.83 -8.47 -10.24
C GLN A 319 -20.35 -8.57 -10.64
N ASP A 320 -19.80 -7.56 -11.34
CA ASP A 320 -18.38 -7.49 -11.72
C ASP A 320 -17.47 -7.52 -10.47
N ARG A 321 -17.81 -6.73 -9.43
CA ARG A 321 -17.07 -6.71 -8.16
C ARG A 321 -17.18 -8.02 -7.40
N LEU A 322 -18.36 -8.62 -7.36
CA LEU A 322 -18.63 -9.89 -6.68
C LEU A 322 -17.85 -11.03 -7.33
N GLU A 323 -17.93 -11.16 -8.66
CA GLU A 323 -17.17 -12.14 -9.44
C GLU A 323 -15.66 -11.97 -9.24
N GLN A 324 -15.15 -10.74 -9.35
CA GLN A 324 -13.72 -10.48 -9.18
C GLN A 324 -13.23 -10.82 -7.76
N SER A 325 -14.02 -10.55 -6.72
CA SER A 325 -13.65 -10.81 -5.32
C SER A 325 -13.73 -12.30 -4.96
N VAL A 326 -14.76 -13.00 -5.44
CA VAL A 326 -14.88 -14.46 -5.32
C VAL A 326 -13.72 -15.15 -6.05
N ASN A 327 -13.54 -14.88 -7.34
CA ASN A 327 -12.50 -15.52 -8.16
C ASN A 327 -11.09 -15.28 -7.60
N ASN A 328 -10.80 -14.08 -7.10
CA ASN A 328 -9.50 -13.81 -6.47
C ASN A 328 -9.34 -14.55 -5.14
N THR A 329 -10.39 -14.64 -4.31
CA THR A 329 -10.33 -15.35 -3.03
C THR A 329 -10.14 -16.85 -3.23
N GLU A 330 -10.83 -17.46 -4.20
CA GLU A 330 -10.65 -18.87 -4.57
C GLU A 330 -9.23 -19.15 -5.09
N ARG A 331 -8.71 -18.29 -5.97
CA ARG A 331 -7.35 -18.41 -6.54
C ARG A 331 -6.24 -18.38 -5.48
N ILE A 332 -6.44 -17.71 -4.35
CA ILE A 332 -5.47 -17.67 -3.24
C ILE A 332 -5.82 -18.61 -2.07
N ARG A 333 -6.95 -19.32 -2.14
CA ARG A 333 -7.54 -20.07 -1.01
C ARG A 333 -6.59 -21.10 -0.41
N ASP A 334 -5.87 -21.85 -1.24
CA ASP A 334 -5.08 -22.99 -0.75
C ASP A 334 -3.76 -22.53 -0.10
N SER A 335 -3.11 -21.51 -0.67
CA SER A 335 -1.90 -20.92 -0.09
C SER A 335 -2.19 -20.07 1.15
N THR A 336 -3.28 -19.29 1.15
CA THR A 336 -3.68 -18.47 2.29
C THR A 336 -4.29 -19.32 3.42
N SER A 337 -5.11 -20.33 3.13
CA SER A 337 -5.61 -21.25 4.17
C SER A 337 -4.49 -22.05 4.83
N LYS A 338 -3.39 -22.34 4.13
CA LYS A 338 -2.20 -22.93 4.76
C LYS A 338 -1.59 -21.94 5.77
N ARG A 339 -1.26 -20.71 5.36
CA ARG A 339 -0.75 -19.66 6.27
C ARG A 339 -1.66 -19.43 7.48
N TYR A 340 -2.98 -19.44 7.28
CA TYR A 340 -3.95 -19.26 8.36
C TYR A 340 -4.01 -20.46 9.30
N ARG A 341 -3.92 -21.71 8.82
CA ARG A 341 -3.76 -22.90 9.67
C ARG A 341 -2.48 -22.84 10.50
N ASP A 342 -1.34 -22.48 9.86
CA ASP A 342 -0.03 -22.36 10.51
C ASP A 342 -0.04 -21.31 11.66
N PHE A 343 -0.94 -20.31 11.59
CA PHE A 343 -1.11 -19.25 12.59
C PHE A 343 -2.37 -19.36 13.47
N GLN A 344 -3.12 -20.46 13.40
CA GLN A 344 -4.37 -20.68 14.17
C GLN A 344 -5.45 -19.60 13.91
N ILE A 345 -5.54 -19.15 12.66
CA ILE A 345 -6.52 -18.17 12.16
C ILE A 345 -7.68 -18.93 11.47
N PRO A 346 -8.95 -18.63 11.81
CA PRO A 346 -10.11 -19.14 11.10
C PRO A 346 -10.08 -18.81 9.61
N TRP A 347 -10.15 -19.85 8.77
CA TRP A 347 -10.13 -19.76 7.31
C TRP A 347 -11.41 -20.30 6.65
N GLY A 348 -12.33 -20.88 7.44
CA GLY A 348 -13.55 -21.52 6.93
C GLY A 348 -14.52 -20.58 6.20
N TRP A 349 -14.43 -19.26 6.44
CA TRP A 349 -15.18 -18.25 5.69
C TRP A 349 -14.78 -18.17 4.20
N MET A 350 -13.57 -18.65 3.84
CA MET A 350 -13.09 -18.76 2.45
C MET A 350 -13.68 -19.97 1.69
N LEU A 351 -14.44 -20.85 2.35
CA LEU A 351 -15.07 -22.00 1.73
C LEU A 351 -16.42 -21.63 1.11
N ASP A 352 -16.86 -22.45 0.16
CA ASP A 352 -18.19 -22.40 -0.45
C ASP A 352 -19.33 -22.67 0.54
N THR A 353 -19.02 -23.18 1.74
CA THR A 353 -19.94 -23.30 2.89
C THR A 353 -19.95 -22.07 3.81
N GLY A 354 -19.07 -21.10 3.58
CA GLY A 354 -18.91 -19.88 4.36
C GLY A 354 -19.33 -18.63 3.59
N LEU A 355 -18.62 -17.52 3.83
CA LEU A 355 -18.94 -16.21 3.25
C LEU A 355 -18.88 -16.22 1.72
N ILE A 356 -17.98 -16.98 1.11
CA ILE A 356 -17.94 -17.14 -0.37
C ILE A 356 -19.22 -17.79 -0.91
N GLY A 357 -19.78 -18.77 -0.20
CA GLY A 357 -21.10 -19.33 -0.51
C GLY A 357 -22.22 -18.29 -0.40
N GLN A 358 -22.17 -17.43 0.62
CA GLN A 358 -23.13 -16.34 0.80
C GLN A 358 -23.03 -15.30 -0.33
N LEU A 359 -21.83 -14.91 -0.78
CA LEU A 359 -21.67 -14.04 -1.96
C LEU A 359 -22.25 -14.71 -3.21
N LYS A 360 -21.94 -15.99 -3.48
CA LYS A 360 -22.51 -16.74 -4.61
C LYS A 360 -24.05 -16.79 -4.56
N PHE A 361 -24.65 -16.91 -3.38
CA PHE A 361 -26.10 -16.83 -3.20
C PHE A 361 -26.66 -15.41 -3.42
N SER A 362 -26.00 -14.39 -2.90
CA SER A 362 -26.37 -12.98 -3.07
C SER A 362 -26.28 -12.53 -4.54
N SER A 363 -25.34 -13.08 -5.31
CA SER A 363 -25.24 -12.99 -6.78
C SER A 363 -26.47 -13.59 -7.49
N LEU A 364 -26.95 -14.77 -7.06
CA LEU A 364 -28.16 -15.40 -7.61
C LEU A 364 -29.44 -14.59 -7.30
N ARG A 365 -29.53 -13.97 -6.12
CA ARG A 365 -30.63 -13.03 -5.81
C ARG A 365 -30.57 -11.78 -6.70
N LEU A 366 -29.37 -11.24 -6.97
CA LEU A 366 -29.17 -10.11 -7.88
C LEU A 366 -29.61 -10.46 -9.32
N ALA A 367 -29.34 -11.69 -9.79
CA ALA A 367 -29.87 -12.19 -11.07
C ALA A 367 -31.40 -12.27 -11.11
N ARG A 368 -32.04 -12.76 -10.03
CA ARG A 368 -33.51 -12.81 -9.95
C ARG A 368 -34.13 -11.42 -10.07
N GLU A 369 -33.62 -10.44 -9.33
CA GLU A 369 -34.14 -9.07 -9.39
C GLU A 369 -33.82 -8.36 -10.72
N TYR A 370 -32.68 -8.66 -11.34
CA TYR A 370 -32.36 -8.22 -12.71
C TYR A 370 -33.41 -8.74 -13.70
N MET A 371 -33.63 -10.06 -13.74
CA MET A 371 -34.59 -10.69 -14.66
C MET A 371 -36.01 -10.17 -14.42
N LYS A 372 -36.44 -10.08 -13.17
CA LYS A 372 -37.74 -9.52 -12.76
C LYS A 372 -37.91 -8.05 -13.19
N ARG A 373 -36.88 -7.22 -13.09
CA ARG A 373 -36.93 -5.83 -13.57
C ARG A 373 -36.91 -5.73 -15.10
N THR A 374 -36.20 -6.62 -15.79
CA THR A 374 -36.23 -6.75 -17.25
C THR A 374 -37.60 -7.19 -17.75
N THR A 375 -38.22 -8.23 -17.18
CA THR A 375 -39.55 -8.71 -17.58
C THR A 375 -40.63 -7.64 -17.37
N LYS A 376 -40.57 -6.87 -16.28
CA LYS A 376 -41.45 -5.71 -16.09
C LYS A 376 -41.29 -4.63 -17.16
N GLU A 377 -40.06 -4.33 -17.58
CA GLU A 377 -39.83 -3.38 -18.68
C GLU A 377 -40.40 -3.93 -20.01
N LEU A 378 -40.21 -5.25 -20.25
CA LEU A 378 -40.69 -5.97 -21.43
C LEU A 378 -42.23 -5.94 -21.54
N GLN A 379 -42.93 -6.07 -20.42
CA GLN A 379 -44.39 -5.97 -20.31
C GLN A 379 -44.90 -4.53 -20.47
N SER A 380 -44.04 -3.52 -20.35
CA SER A 380 -44.38 -2.10 -20.51
C SER A 380 -43.91 -1.48 -21.84
N ASN A 381 -43.20 -2.23 -22.68
CA ASN A 381 -42.67 -1.79 -23.97
C ASN A 381 -43.12 -2.73 -25.10
N GLU A 382 -44.13 -2.34 -25.85
CA GLU A 382 -44.57 -3.03 -27.08
C GLU A 382 -43.62 -2.81 -28.28
N SER A 383 -42.31 -2.65 -28.03
CA SER A 383 -41.35 -2.09 -28.99
C SER A 383 -40.21 -3.04 -29.37
N SER A 384 -39.60 -2.77 -30.54
CA SER A 384 -38.65 -3.66 -31.24
C SER A 384 -37.37 -4.05 -30.46
N GLN A 385 -37.14 -3.48 -29.28
CA GLN A 385 -35.98 -3.77 -28.41
C GLN A 385 -36.14 -5.04 -27.55
N VAL A 386 -37.31 -5.70 -27.55
CA VAL A 386 -37.59 -6.94 -26.80
C VAL A 386 -36.45 -7.97 -26.91
N ASN A 387 -35.97 -8.26 -28.13
CA ASN A 387 -34.93 -9.26 -28.37
C ASN A 387 -33.56 -8.87 -27.79
N SER A 388 -33.19 -7.58 -27.83
CA SER A 388 -31.90 -7.14 -27.27
C SER A 388 -31.93 -7.17 -25.74
N LEU A 389 -33.08 -6.84 -25.15
CA LEU A 389 -33.26 -6.81 -23.70
C LEU A 389 -33.33 -8.21 -23.09
N LEU A 390 -34.03 -9.15 -23.75
CA LEU A 390 -34.03 -10.56 -23.41
C LEU A 390 -32.61 -11.15 -23.49
N LEU A 391 -31.87 -10.87 -24.58
CA LEU A 391 -30.49 -11.30 -24.74
C LEU A 391 -29.56 -10.73 -23.66
N GLN A 392 -29.78 -9.49 -23.22
CA GLN A 392 -29.02 -8.87 -22.12
C GLN A 392 -29.32 -9.56 -20.77
N GLY A 393 -30.59 -9.91 -20.51
CA GLY A 393 -31.00 -10.69 -19.33
C GLY A 393 -30.40 -12.10 -19.31
N VAL A 394 -30.53 -12.85 -20.41
CA VAL A 394 -29.96 -14.20 -20.55
C VAL A 394 -28.44 -14.19 -20.38
N ARG A 395 -27.73 -13.19 -20.94
CA ARG A 395 -26.28 -13.02 -20.72
C ARG A 395 -25.92 -12.77 -19.25
N PHE A 396 -26.70 -11.96 -18.54
CA PHE A 396 -26.48 -11.69 -17.12
C PHE A 396 -26.72 -12.96 -16.27
N ALA A 397 -27.83 -13.65 -16.51
CA ALA A 397 -28.17 -14.92 -15.86
C ALA A 397 -27.09 -15.99 -16.09
N TYR A 398 -26.64 -16.17 -17.33
CA TYR A 398 -25.59 -17.13 -17.69
C TYR A 398 -24.22 -16.81 -17.06
N ARG A 399 -23.89 -15.53 -16.90
CA ARG A 399 -22.66 -15.10 -16.21
C ARG A 399 -22.75 -15.38 -14.70
N VAL A 400 -23.87 -15.05 -14.07
CA VAL A 400 -24.12 -15.37 -12.65
C VAL A 400 -24.09 -16.88 -12.39
N HIS A 401 -24.63 -17.69 -13.33
CA HIS A 401 -24.58 -19.15 -13.25
C HIS A 401 -23.14 -19.68 -13.20
N GLN A 402 -22.21 -19.14 -14.01
CA GLN A 402 -20.80 -19.55 -13.98
C GLN A 402 -20.16 -19.31 -12.60
N VAL A 403 -20.36 -18.12 -12.01
CA VAL A 403 -19.86 -17.78 -10.66
C VAL A 403 -20.50 -18.66 -9.57
N GLY A 404 -21.76 -19.07 -9.76
CA GLY A 404 -22.51 -19.90 -8.83
C GLY A 404 -22.22 -21.42 -8.88
N THR A 405 -21.35 -21.92 -9.78
CA THR A 405 -21.25 -23.38 -10.06
C THR A 405 -19.92 -24.04 -9.63
N PRO A 406 -19.76 -24.42 -8.35
CA PRO A 406 -18.76 -25.39 -7.91
C PRO A 406 -19.34 -26.82 -7.81
N PHE A 407 -19.26 -27.57 -8.91
CA PHE A 407 -19.32 -29.05 -9.00
C PHE A 407 -20.19 -29.81 -7.96
N ASN A 408 -21.48 -29.46 -7.81
CA ASN A 408 -22.46 -30.25 -7.04
C ASN A 408 -23.78 -30.36 -7.81
N LEU A 409 -24.10 -31.57 -8.28
CA LEU A 409 -25.27 -31.83 -9.13
C LEU A 409 -26.59 -31.67 -8.36
N SER A 410 -26.59 -31.88 -7.04
CA SER A 410 -27.76 -31.82 -6.16
C SER A 410 -28.43 -30.45 -6.09
N THR A 411 -27.70 -29.34 -6.34
CA THR A 411 -28.27 -27.98 -6.29
C THR A 411 -28.82 -27.51 -7.64
N ASN A 412 -28.39 -28.10 -8.76
CA ASN A 412 -28.74 -27.66 -10.13
C ASN A 412 -30.26 -27.61 -10.36
N LEU A 413 -30.99 -28.63 -9.91
CA LEU A 413 -32.45 -28.73 -10.06
C LEU A 413 -33.24 -27.64 -9.29
N LYS A 414 -32.65 -27.01 -8.27
CA LYS A 414 -33.28 -25.89 -7.55
C LYS A 414 -33.05 -24.53 -8.22
N TYR A 415 -32.00 -24.40 -9.05
CA TYR A 415 -31.66 -23.12 -9.69
C TYR A 415 -32.41 -22.85 -11.00
N LEU A 416 -32.85 -23.88 -11.74
CA LEU A 416 -33.74 -23.66 -12.89
C LEU A 416 -35.02 -22.90 -12.49
N HIS A 417 -35.55 -23.21 -11.31
CA HIS A 417 -36.75 -22.59 -10.73
C HIS A 417 -36.51 -21.19 -10.14
N LEU A 418 -35.34 -20.57 -10.41
CA LEU A 418 -35.07 -19.14 -10.19
C LEU A 418 -35.06 -18.32 -11.49
N PHE A 419 -35.02 -18.97 -12.65
CA PHE A 419 -34.99 -18.33 -13.98
C PHE A 419 -36.32 -18.49 -14.74
N LEU A 420 -37.27 -19.22 -14.14
CA LEU A 420 -38.70 -19.33 -14.48
C LEU A 420 -39.50 -18.80 -13.27
#